data_AF-A0A2S4LFU7-F1
#
_entry.id   AF-A0A2S4LFU7-F1
#
_cell.length_a   1.000
_cell.length_b   1.000
_cell.length_c   1.000
_cell.angle_alpha   90.00
_cell.angle_beta   90.00
_cell.angle_gamma   90.00
#
_symmetry.space_group_name_H-M   'P 1'
#
loop_
_entity.id
_entity.type
_entity.pdbx_description
1 polymer ?
#
loop_
_entity_poly.entity_id
_entity_poly.type
_entity_poly.pdbx_seq_one_letter_code
_entity_poly.pdbx_strand_id
1 'polypeptide(L)'
;MSGFRPQQWVVRAIFGTLAALGLLRVAVALHALQMGEETALLTLPLGVIFPVVLVAALLRMPPTRTQEGLLMRLATAAHLTLIVAVPSLALPLALGLPVVFLLVELFETRIPPTWRDRVVRAVLA
;
A
#
# COMPACT_ATOMS: atom_id res chain seq x y z
N MET A 1 -7.06 25.34 19.05
CA MET A 1 -7.41 23.89 19.03
C MET A 1 -7.17 23.38 17.62
N SER A 2 -6.03 22.76 17.37
CA SER A 2 -5.71 22.17 16.06
C SER A 2 -6.69 21.04 15.77
N GLY A 3 -7.50 21.21 14.73
CA GLY A 3 -8.48 20.20 14.31
C GLY A 3 -7.80 18.87 14.03
N PHE A 4 -8.22 17.83 14.75
CA PHE A 4 -7.77 16.46 14.54
C PHE A 4 -8.29 16.01 13.17
N ARG A 5 -7.43 16.01 12.14
CA ARG A 5 -7.78 15.53 10.79
C ARG A 5 -7.46 14.05 10.69
N PRO A 6 -8.44 13.14 10.80
CA PRO A 6 -8.20 11.70 10.81
C PRO A 6 -7.48 11.21 9.54
N GLN A 7 -7.65 11.92 8.42
CA GLN A 7 -6.94 11.64 7.16
C GLN A 7 -5.41 11.70 7.31
N GLN A 8 -4.88 12.61 8.14
CA GLN A 8 -3.43 12.74 8.30
C GLN A 8 -2.82 11.55 9.05
N TRP A 9 -3.57 10.94 9.97
CA TRP A 9 -3.12 9.75 10.69
C TRP A 9 -3.07 8.53 9.80
N VAL A 10 -4.08 8.34 8.95
CA VAL A 10 -4.11 7.22 7.99
C VAL A 10 -2.94 7.34 7.01
N VAL A 11 -2.72 8.53 6.44
CA VAL A 11 -1.60 8.77 5.52
C VAL A 11 -0.27 8.50 6.22
N ARG A 12 -0.07 9.01 7.44
CA ARG A 12 1.15 8.75 8.23
C ARG A 12 1.36 7.28 8.54
N ALA A 13 0.30 6.55 8.88
CA ALA A 13 0.35 5.12 9.14
C ALA A 13 0.77 4.33 7.89
N ILE A 14 0.22 4.68 6.72
CA ILE A 14 0.60 4.05 5.44
C ILE A 14 2.07 4.36 5.12
N PHE A 15 2.49 5.61 5.23
CA PHE A 15 3.90 6.00 5.01
C PHE A 15 4.84 5.30 5.99
N GLY A 16 4.48 5.23 7.28
CA GLY A 16 5.25 4.52 8.30
C GLY A 16 5.38 3.03 8.00
N THR A 17 4.29 2.39 7.56
CA THR A 17 4.28 0.98 7.18
C THR A 17 5.17 0.73 5.96
N LEU A 18 5.07 1.56 4.92
CA LEU A 18 5.92 1.46 3.74
C LEU A 18 7.40 1.71 4.05
N ALA A 19 7.71 2.68 4.90
CA ALA A 19 9.08 2.95 5.32
C ALA A 19 9.66 1.76 6.10
N ALA A 20 8.90 1.20 7.04
CA ALA A 20 9.32 0.01 7.79
C ALA A 20 9.54 -1.20 6.88
N LEU A 21 8.62 -1.46 5.94
CA LEU A 21 8.76 -2.55 4.96
C LEU A 21 9.95 -2.32 4.02
N GLY A 22 10.16 -1.09 3.56
CA GLY A 22 11.32 -0.72 2.75
C GLY A 22 12.65 -0.95 3.49
N LEU A 23 12.75 -0.52 4.75
CA LEU A 23 13.93 -0.76 5.58
C LEU A 23 14.16 -2.24 5.83
N LEU A 24 13.11 -3.00 6.12
CA LEU A 24 13.19 -4.46 6.26
C LEU A 24 13.76 -5.11 4.99
N ARG A 25 13.30 -4.67 3.82
CA ARG A 25 13.79 -5.17 2.53
C ARG A 25 15.26 -4.87 2.29
N VAL A 26 15.68 -3.66 2.62
CA VAL A 26 17.10 -3.28 2.57
C VAL A 26 17.92 -4.15 3.50
N ALA A 27 17.46 -4.37 4.74
CA ALA A 27 18.15 -5.26 5.69
C ALA A 27 18.27 -6.69 5.17
N VAL A 28 17.22 -7.25 4.57
CA VAL A 28 17.23 -8.59 3.96
C VAL A 28 18.24 -8.67 2.81
N ALA A 29 18.28 -7.68 1.92
CA ALA A 29 19.25 -7.70 0.83
C ALA A 29 20.69 -7.50 1.30
N LEU A 30 20.93 -6.65 2.30
CA LEU A 30 22.25 -6.51 2.91
C LEU A 30 22.72 -7.82 3.55
N HIS A 31 21.81 -8.56 4.19
CA HIS A 31 22.11 -9.87 4.73
C HIS A 31 22.42 -10.90 3.63
N ALA A 32 21.64 -10.91 2.53
CA ALA A 32 21.89 -11.78 1.39
C ALA A 32 23.25 -11.49 0.71
N LEU A 33 23.65 -10.22 0.61
CA LEU A 33 24.99 -9.85 0.14
C LEU A 33 26.11 -10.38 1.03
N GLN A 34 25.93 -10.32 2.36
CA GLN A 34 26.90 -10.89 3.30
C GLN A 34 27.05 -12.41 3.13
N MET A 35 25.99 -13.07 2.63
CA MET A 35 26.01 -14.50 2.28
C MET A 35 26.52 -14.78 0.86
N GLY A 36 26.95 -13.76 0.11
CA GLY A 36 27.53 -13.91 -1.23
C GLY A 36 26.52 -13.90 -2.39
N GLU A 37 25.25 -13.58 -2.14
CA GLU A 37 24.23 -13.47 -3.19
C GLU A 37 24.24 -12.07 -3.83
N GLU A 38 25.03 -11.89 -4.88
CA GLU A 38 25.18 -10.60 -5.59
C GLU A 38 23.88 -10.13 -6.28
N THR A 39 22.99 -11.05 -6.62
CA THR A 39 21.72 -10.75 -7.30
C THR A 39 20.66 -10.11 -6.40
N ALA A 40 20.82 -10.20 -5.07
CA ALA A 40 19.86 -9.66 -4.11
C ALA A 40 19.67 -8.14 -4.26
N LEU A 41 20.76 -7.41 -4.56
CA LEU A 41 20.69 -5.96 -4.82
C LEU A 41 19.95 -5.62 -6.11
N LEU A 42 20.00 -6.47 -7.13
CA LEU A 42 19.39 -6.19 -8.43
C LEU A 42 17.86 -6.28 -8.39
N THR A 43 17.31 -7.09 -7.49
CA THR A 43 15.86 -7.26 -7.32
C THR A 43 15.21 -6.17 -6.45
N LEU A 44 16.01 -5.47 -5.65
CA LEU A 44 15.51 -4.50 -4.67
C LEU A 44 14.89 -3.22 -5.29
N PRO A 45 15.45 -2.62 -6.36
CA PRO A 45 14.91 -1.41 -6.96
C PRO A 45 13.50 -1.60 -7.55
N LEU A 46 13.28 -2.66 -8.31
CA LEU A 46 12.01 -2.88 -9.00
C LEU A 46 10.93 -3.43 -8.05
N GLY A 47 11.28 -4.30 -7.11
CA GLY A 47 10.31 -4.92 -6.20
C GLY A 47 9.87 -4.04 -5.03
N VAL A 48 10.65 -3.00 -4.68
CA VAL A 48 10.43 -2.22 -3.45
C VAL A 48 10.35 -0.72 -3.74
N ILE A 49 11.33 -0.16 -4.46
CA ILE A 49 11.37 1.29 -4.70
C ILE A 49 10.19 1.73 -5.57
N PHE A 50 9.94 1.02 -6.67
CA PHE A 50 8.88 1.40 -7.60
C PHE A 50 7.47 1.37 -6.97
N PRO A 51 7.04 0.31 -6.25
CA PRO A 51 5.76 0.33 -5.53
C PRO A 51 5.69 1.41 -4.44
N VAL A 52 6.78 1.66 -3.70
CA VAL A 52 6.81 2.72 -2.67
C VAL A 52 6.59 4.10 -3.27
N VAL A 53 7.25 4.39 -4.40
CA VAL A 53 7.05 5.64 -5.15
C VAL A 53 5.61 5.75 -5.65
N LEU A 54 5.04 4.67 -6.19
CA LEU A 54 3.66 4.66 -6.66
C LEU A 54 2.66 4.89 -5.52
N VAL A 55 2.85 4.31 -4.34
CA VAL A 55 1.96 4.61 -3.20
C VAL A 55 2.13 6.06 -2.76
N ALA A 56 3.35 6.59 -2.71
CA ALA A 56 3.57 8.00 -2.38
C ALA A 56 2.89 8.94 -3.39
N ALA A 57 2.98 8.65 -4.69
CA ALA A 57 2.30 9.40 -5.75
C ALA A 57 0.79 9.29 -5.60
N LEU A 58 0.27 8.07 -5.40
CA LEU A 58 -1.14 7.82 -5.15
C LEU A 58 -1.62 8.61 -3.95
N LEU A 59 -0.91 8.66 -2.81
CA LEU A 59 -1.36 9.42 -1.64
C LEU A 59 -1.29 10.95 -1.83
N ARG A 60 -0.46 11.45 -2.75
CA ARG A 60 -0.33 12.88 -3.07
C ARG A 60 -1.30 13.39 -4.13
N MET A 61 -1.96 12.50 -4.87
CA MET A 61 -3.00 12.90 -5.83
C MET A 61 -4.14 13.67 -5.13
N PRO A 62 -4.80 14.61 -5.82
CA PRO A 62 -5.95 15.32 -5.26
C PRO A 62 -7.02 14.31 -4.78
N PRO A 63 -7.76 14.63 -3.70
CA PRO A 63 -8.75 13.72 -3.15
C PRO A 63 -9.85 13.43 -4.18
N THR A 64 -10.21 12.16 -4.32
CA THR A 64 -11.27 11.71 -5.21
C THR A 64 -12.63 12.13 -4.63
N ARG A 65 -13.51 12.68 -5.47
CA ARG A 65 -14.85 13.14 -5.05
C ARG A 65 -15.88 12.01 -4.96
N THR A 66 -15.54 10.82 -5.47
CA THR A 66 -16.41 9.64 -5.49
C THR A 66 -15.95 8.60 -4.48
N GLN A 67 -16.90 7.89 -3.87
CA GLN A 67 -16.59 6.78 -2.95
C GLN A 67 -15.85 5.64 -3.68
N GLU A 68 -16.28 5.32 -4.90
CA GLU A 68 -15.63 4.32 -5.75
C GLU A 68 -14.15 4.66 -6.01
N GLY A 69 -13.87 5.90 -6.39
CA GLY A 69 -12.50 6.35 -6.66
C GLY A 69 -11.63 6.38 -5.40
N LEU A 70 -12.22 6.59 -4.22
CA LEU A 70 -11.52 6.46 -2.95
C LEU A 70 -11.16 5.00 -2.66
N LEU A 71 -12.12 4.10 -2.84
CA LEU A 71 -11.95 2.67 -2.61
C LEU A 71 -10.91 2.08 -3.54
N MET A 72 -10.97 2.42 -4.83
CA MET A 72 -9.95 2.04 -5.80
C MET A 72 -8.55 2.51 -5.39
N ARG A 73 -8.43 3.74 -4.90
CA ARG A 73 -7.14 4.30 -4.47
C ARG A 73 -6.58 3.61 -3.23
N LEU A 74 -7.44 3.32 -2.24
CA LEU A 74 -7.05 2.57 -1.05
C LEU A 74 -6.70 1.12 -1.36
N ALA A 75 -7.52 0.45 -2.19
CA ALA A 75 -7.29 -0.92 -2.60
C ALA A 75 -6.02 -1.05 -3.45
N THR A 76 -5.71 -0.06 -4.30
CA THR A 76 -4.44 0.01 -5.05
C THR A 76 -3.26 0.25 -4.12
N ALA A 77 -3.37 1.16 -3.14
CA ALA A 77 -2.31 1.38 -2.16
C ALA A 77 -2.04 0.13 -1.32
N ALA A 78 -3.09 -0.59 -0.90
CA ALA A 78 -2.98 -1.86 -0.19
C ALA A 78 -2.32 -2.94 -1.07
N HIS A 79 -2.72 -3.04 -2.34
CA HIS A 79 -2.14 -3.97 -3.30
C HIS A 79 -0.63 -3.73 -3.51
N LEU A 80 -0.23 -2.46 -3.71
CA LEU A 80 1.19 -2.11 -3.85
C LEU A 80 1.98 -2.38 -2.56
N THR A 81 1.36 -2.13 -1.39
CA THR A 81 1.98 -2.46 -0.11
C THR A 81 2.17 -3.98 0.04
N LEU A 82 1.22 -4.78 -0.45
CA LEU A 82 1.30 -6.24 -0.46
C LEU A 82 2.43 -6.75 -1.35
N ILE A 83 2.64 -6.13 -2.53
CA ILE A 83 3.79 -6.42 -3.40
C ILE A 83 5.11 -6.20 -2.65
N VAL A 84 5.21 -5.09 -1.92
CA VAL A 84 6.41 -4.80 -1.11
C VAL A 84 6.56 -5.78 0.05
N ALA A 85 5.46 -6.21 0.68
CA ALA A 85 5.48 -7.12 1.81
C ALA A 85 5.77 -8.59 1.40
N VAL A 86 5.31 -9.03 0.25
CA VAL A 86 5.41 -10.42 -0.23
C VAL A 86 5.86 -10.44 -1.69
N PRO A 87 7.18 -10.43 -1.97
CA PRO A 87 7.69 -10.18 -3.32
C PRO A 87 7.59 -11.44 -4.19
N SER A 88 7.52 -12.63 -3.58
CA SER A 88 7.24 -13.91 -4.23
C SER A 88 5.85 -13.92 -4.89
N LEU A 89 4.92 -13.09 -4.40
CA LEU A 89 3.61 -12.90 -5.00
C LEU A 89 3.55 -11.67 -5.90
N ALA A 90 4.61 -10.89 -6.06
CA ALA A 90 4.60 -9.66 -6.84
C ALA A 90 4.18 -9.88 -8.30
N LEU A 91 4.71 -10.93 -8.93
CA LEU A 91 4.44 -11.25 -10.33
C LEU A 91 2.99 -11.72 -10.53
N PRO A 92 2.46 -12.68 -9.74
CA PRO A 92 1.03 -13.01 -9.75
C PRO A 92 0.11 -11.80 -9.48
N LEU A 93 0.47 -10.98 -8.47
CA LEU A 93 -0.29 -9.80 -8.08
C LEU A 93 -0.32 -8.76 -9.23
N ALA A 94 0.82 -8.52 -9.88
CA ALA A 94 0.93 -7.58 -10.99
C ALA A 94 0.25 -8.07 -12.28
N LEU A 95 0.24 -9.39 -12.53
CA LEU A 95 -0.29 -9.99 -13.75
C LEU A 95 -1.80 -10.22 -13.75
N GLY A 96 -2.52 -9.80 -12.71
CA GLY A 96 -3.97 -9.77 -12.75
C GLY A 96 -4.68 -10.65 -11.74
N LEU A 97 -4.03 -11.02 -10.63
CA LEU A 97 -4.77 -11.35 -9.41
C LEU A 97 -5.54 -10.07 -9.03
N PRO A 98 -6.88 -10.03 -9.15
CA PRO A 98 -7.63 -8.78 -9.12
C PRO A 98 -7.86 -8.40 -7.66
N VAL A 99 -6.80 -8.35 -6.86
CA VAL A 99 -6.84 -8.08 -5.43
C VAL A 99 -7.47 -6.73 -5.16
N VAL A 100 -7.25 -5.75 -6.03
CA VAL A 100 -7.94 -4.45 -5.95
C VAL A 100 -9.45 -4.64 -6.06
N PHE A 101 -9.92 -5.40 -7.04
CA PHE A 101 -11.34 -5.70 -7.22
C PHE A 101 -11.90 -6.53 -6.06
N LEU A 102 -11.18 -7.58 -5.62
CA LEU A 102 -11.54 -8.42 -4.48
C LEU A 102 -11.64 -7.62 -3.17
N LEU A 103 -10.73 -6.67 -2.95
CA LEU A 103 -10.76 -5.78 -1.79
C LEU A 103 -11.96 -4.84 -1.85
N VAL A 104 -12.27 -4.28 -3.03
CA VAL A 104 -13.47 -3.45 -3.22
C VAL A 104 -14.74 -4.27 -3.02
N GLU A 105 -14.84 -5.43 -3.67
CA GLU A 105 -15.95 -6.37 -3.55
C GLU A 105 -16.17 -6.80 -2.10
N LEU A 106 -15.11 -7.17 -1.37
CA LEU A 106 -15.20 -7.53 0.04
C LEU A 106 -15.66 -6.36 0.90
N PHE A 107 -15.16 -5.15 0.60
CA PHE A 107 -15.52 -3.94 1.32
C PHE A 107 -16.98 -3.52 1.09
N GLU A 108 -17.50 -3.72 -0.11
CA GLU A 108 -18.90 -3.42 -0.42
C GLU A 108 -19.88 -4.51 0.04
N THR A 109 -19.50 -5.78 -0.08
CA THR A 109 -20.43 -6.92 0.14
C THR A 109 -20.35 -7.54 1.54
N ARG A 110 -19.21 -7.45 2.23
CA ARG A 110 -18.98 -8.18 3.49
C ARG A 110 -18.72 -7.30 4.70
N ILE A 111 -18.31 -6.04 4.53
CA ILE A 111 -18.01 -5.16 5.66
C ILE A 111 -19.29 -4.46 6.15
N PRO A 112 -19.59 -4.49 7.47
CA PRO A 112 -20.76 -3.81 8.00
C PRO A 112 -20.74 -2.29 7.68
N PRO A 113 -21.89 -1.67 7.35
CA PRO A 113 -21.96 -0.27 6.94
C PRO A 113 -21.29 0.69 7.93
N THR A 114 -21.39 0.39 9.23
CA THR A 114 -20.81 1.20 10.31
C THR A 114 -19.28 1.30 10.24
N TRP A 115 -18.62 0.20 9.84
CA TRP A 115 -17.17 0.16 9.66
C TRP A 115 -16.77 0.82 8.34
N ARG A 116 -17.56 0.60 7.29
CA ARG A 116 -17.43 1.24 5.98
C ARG A 116 -17.37 2.76 6.11
N ASP A 117 -18.35 3.34 6.80
CA ASP A 117 -18.49 4.78 6.96
C ASP A 117 -17.42 5.39 7.88
N ARG A 118 -16.86 4.60 8.80
CA ARG A 118 -15.71 5.03 9.61
C ARG A 118 -14.44 5.13 8.77
N VAL A 119 -14.17 4.14 7.92
CA VAL A 119 -13.02 4.15 7.00
C VAL A 119 -13.15 5.29 5.99
N VAL A 120 -14.32 5.44 5.36
CA VAL A 120 -14.57 6.51 4.40
C VAL A 120 -14.37 7.89 5.04
N ARG A 121 -14.92 8.12 6.25
CA ARG A 121 -14.69 9.37 6.99
C ARG A 121 -13.24 9.58 7.40
N ALA A 122 -12.55 8.52 7.83
CA ALA A 122 -11.16 8.63 8.22
C ALA A 122 -10.23 9.00 7.04
N VAL A 123 -10.63 8.73 5.80
CA VAL A 123 -9.81 9.03 4.61
C VAL A 123 -10.28 10.30 3.87
N LEU A 124 -11.57 10.66 3.96
CA LEU A 124 -12.13 11.86 3.30
C LEU A 124 -12.17 13.14 4.15
N ALA A 125 -12.04 13.06 5.48
CA ALA A 125 -12.15 14.21 6.40
C ALA A 125 -10.81 14.75 6.89
#